data_AF-A0A2G5UYX4-F1
#
_entry.id   AF-A0A2G5UYX4-F1
#
_cell.length_a   1.000
_cell.length_b   1.000
_cell.length_c   1.000
_cell.angle_alpha   90.00
_cell.angle_beta   90.00
_cell.angle_gamma   90.00
#
_symmetry.space_group_name_H-M   'P 1'
#
loop_
_entity.id
_entity.type
_entity.pdbx_description
1 polymer ?
#
loop_
_entity_poly.entity_id
_entity_poly.type
_entity_poly.pdbx_seq_one_letter_code
_entity_poly.pdbx_strand_id
1 'polypeptide(L)'
;MGRLENLSPARIQDLNQSLKSLNIVQSWNACNGCPIGLGAELSLDATPRSHHFINNVIPKPPARRRSVSTKRYFEEKYQVRLNYPNSPLLRDTTGSMYPLEIVWLRIRIY
;
A
#
# COMPACT_ATOMS: atom_id res chain seq x y z
N MET A 1 18.08 8.86 5.74
CA MET A 1 16.77 8.25 5.42
C MET A 1 16.95 7.33 4.22
N GLY A 2 16.55 6.07 4.33
CA GLY A 2 16.77 5.05 3.29
C GLY A 2 15.92 5.29 2.04
N ARG A 3 16.49 5.02 0.87
CA ARG A 3 15.82 5.15 -0.43
C ARG A 3 14.83 3.99 -0.56
N LEU A 4 13.54 4.25 -0.38
CA LEU A 4 12.46 3.25 -0.49
C LEU A 4 11.98 3.01 -1.93
N GLU A 5 12.61 3.66 -2.91
CA GLU A 5 12.27 3.53 -4.32
C GLU A 5 13.16 2.50 -5.02
N ASN A 6 12.59 1.80 -6.01
CA ASN A 6 13.30 0.87 -6.89
C ASN A 6 14.08 -0.22 -6.13
N LEU A 7 13.48 -0.73 -5.06
CA LEU A 7 14.05 -1.84 -4.30
C LEU A 7 14.10 -3.09 -5.17
N SER A 8 15.21 -3.84 -5.12
CA SER A 8 15.31 -5.11 -5.81
C SER A 8 14.37 -6.15 -5.16
N PRO A 9 13.86 -7.14 -5.91
CA PRO A 9 13.00 -8.19 -5.34
C PRO A 9 13.63 -8.90 -4.13
N ALA A 10 14.93 -9.21 -4.18
CA ALA A 10 15.66 -9.81 -3.06
C ALA A 10 15.60 -8.91 -1.81
N ARG A 11 15.78 -7.59 -1.97
CA ARG A 11 15.70 -6.66 -0.85
C ARG A 11 14.29 -6.57 -0.27
N ILE A 12 13.26 -6.65 -1.11
CA ILE A 12 11.87 -6.66 -0.67
C ILE A 12 11.57 -7.94 0.13
N GLN A 13 12.11 -9.09 -0.29
CA GLN A 13 12.00 -10.35 0.45
C GLN A 13 12.66 -10.26 1.83
N ASP A 14 13.87 -9.70 1.93
CA ASP A 14 14.53 -9.47 3.22
C ASP A 14 13.70 -8.58 4.16
N LEU A 15 13.10 -7.52 3.59
CA LEU A 15 12.23 -6.62 4.34
C LEU A 15 10.95 -7.32 4.81
N ASN A 16 10.38 -8.20 3.99
CA ASN A 16 9.23 -9.02 4.39
C ASN A 16 9.56 -9.98 5.53
N GLN A 17 10.74 -10.60 5.51
CA GLN A 17 11.19 -11.43 6.64
C GLN A 17 11.38 -10.58 7.90
N SER A 18 11.97 -9.40 7.75
CA SER A 18 12.13 -8.44 8.86
C SER A 18 10.77 -8.03 9.43
N LEU A 19 9.79 -7.69 8.58
CA LEU A 19 8.43 -7.31 8.97
C LEU A 19 7.73 -8.44 9.74
N LYS A 20 7.88 -9.70 9.29
CA LYS A 20 7.33 -10.89 9.96
C LYS A 20 7.93 -11.14 11.34
N SER A 21 9.17 -10.72 11.57
CA SER A 21 9.82 -10.84 12.87
C SER A 21 9.36 -9.79 13.89
N LEU A 22 8.67 -8.73 13.44
CA LEU A 22 8.15 -7.68 14.30
C LEU A 22 6.85 -8.13 14.98
N ASN A 23 6.72 -7.81 16.27
CA ASN A 23 5.48 -8.01 17.03
C ASN A 23 4.45 -6.89 16.72
N ILE A 24 3.93 -6.90 15.50
CA ILE A 24 2.90 -5.96 15.04
C ILE A 24 1.55 -6.39 15.63
N VAL A 25 0.99 -5.54 16.49
CA VAL A 25 -0.30 -5.81 17.14
C VAL A 25 -1.48 -5.23 16.37
N GLN A 26 -1.26 -4.16 15.59
CA GLN A 26 -2.28 -3.50 14.78
C GLN A 26 -1.64 -2.89 13.52
N SER A 27 -2.37 -2.92 12.40
CA SER A 27 -2.04 -2.21 11.17
C SER A 27 -3.30 -1.57 10.58
N TRP A 28 -3.18 -0.36 10.03
CA TRP A 28 -4.32 0.35 9.43
C TRP A 28 -3.89 1.34 8.35
N ASN A 29 -4.84 1.66 7.48
CA ASN A 29 -4.74 2.76 6.52
C ASN A 29 -5.03 4.10 7.23
N ALA A 30 -4.05 5.00 7.28
CA ALA A 30 -4.20 6.30 7.93
C ALA A 30 -5.23 7.22 7.28
N CYS A 31 -5.55 7.03 6.00
CA CYS A 31 -6.52 7.88 5.31
C CYS A 31 -7.96 7.67 5.79
N ASN A 32 -8.31 6.47 6.27
CA ASN A 32 -9.69 6.13 6.63
C ASN A 32 -9.84 5.24 7.88
N GLY A 33 -8.73 4.88 8.53
CA GLY A 33 -8.73 4.01 9.72
C GLY A 33 -9.06 2.55 9.45
N CYS A 34 -9.23 2.13 8.19
CA CYS A 34 -9.55 0.74 7.89
C CYS A 34 -8.39 -0.18 8.32
N PRO A 35 -8.70 -1.30 9.01
CA PRO A 35 -7.68 -2.25 9.42
C PRO A 35 -7.04 -2.90 8.20
N ILE A 36 -5.73 -3.13 8.31
CA ILE A 36 -4.93 -3.91 7.36
C ILE A 36 -4.56 -5.20 8.08
N GLY A 37 -4.69 -6.35 7.43
CA GLY A 37 -4.38 -7.64 8.04
C GLY A 37 -2.92 -7.74 8.49
N LEU A 38 -2.69 -8.37 9.63
CA LEU A 38 -1.34 -8.54 10.21
C LEU A 38 -0.43 -9.46 9.38
N GLY A 39 -1.01 -10.23 8.44
CA GLY A 39 -0.27 -11.04 7.47
C GLY A 39 0.12 -10.28 6.20
N ALA A 40 -0.01 -8.94 6.19
CA ALA A 40 0.33 -8.13 5.03
C ALA A 40 1.84 -8.14 4.73
N GLU A 41 2.19 -8.08 3.45
CA GLU A 41 3.57 -8.15 2.96
C GLU A 41 3.82 -7.16 1.83
N LEU A 42 5.05 -6.70 1.68
CA LEU A 42 5.47 -5.86 0.58
C LEU A 42 5.40 -6.64 -0.74
N SER A 43 4.74 -6.05 -1.74
CA SER A 43 4.67 -6.61 -3.08
C SER A 43 6.01 -6.54 -3.81
N LEU A 44 6.31 -7.55 -4.62
CA LEU A 44 7.56 -7.66 -5.38
C LEU A 44 7.51 -6.91 -6.73
N ASP A 45 6.31 -6.68 -7.26
CA ASP A 45 6.07 -6.21 -8.64
C ASP A 45 5.12 -5.00 -8.72
N ALA A 46 4.51 -4.62 -7.60
CA ALA A 46 3.48 -3.58 -7.56
C ALA A 46 3.99 -2.34 -6.83
N THR A 47 3.89 -1.19 -7.51
CA THR A 47 4.20 0.14 -6.97
C THR A 47 2.98 1.05 -7.08
N PRO A 48 2.92 2.18 -6.33
CA PRO A 48 1.83 3.15 -6.49
C PRO A 48 1.60 3.59 -7.94
N ARG A 49 2.68 3.68 -8.73
CA ARG A 49 2.62 4.07 -10.14
C ARG A 49 2.18 2.93 -11.07
N SER A 50 2.69 1.71 -10.84
CA SER A 50 2.47 0.58 -11.76
C SER A 50 1.16 -0.17 -11.48
N HIS A 51 0.74 -0.27 -10.22
CA HIS A 51 -0.46 -1.02 -9.86
C HIS A 51 -1.72 -0.26 -10.24
N HIS A 52 -2.60 -0.93 -10.98
CA HIS A 52 -3.89 -0.41 -11.40
C HIS A 52 -5.01 -1.35 -10.96
N PHE A 53 -6.13 -0.77 -10.55
CA PHE A 53 -7.33 -1.52 -10.19
C PHE A 53 -8.59 -0.83 -10.71
N ILE A 54 -9.67 -1.59 -10.84
CA ILE A 54 -10.97 -1.03 -11.23
C ILE A 54 -11.54 -0.31 -10.00
N ASN A 55 -11.70 1.01 -10.09
CA ASN A 55 -12.40 1.73 -9.05
C ASN A 55 -13.90 1.40 -9.13
N ASN A 56 -14.38 0.62 -8.17
CA ASN A 56 -15.76 0.15 -8.11
C ASN A 56 -16.76 1.20 -7.61
N VAL A 57 -16.30 2.42 -7.27
CA VAL A 57 -17.21 3.56 -7.08
C VAL A 57 -17.97 3.78 -8.38
N ILE A 58 -19.29 3.55 -8.34
CA ILE A 58 -20.17 3.69 -9.51
C ILE A 58 -20.08 5.14 -9.99
N PRO A 59 -19.50 5.40 -11.17
CA PRO A 59 -19.48 6.75 -11.71
C PRO A 59 -20.92 7.17 -12.02
N LYS A 60 -21.26 8.45 -11.80
CA LYS A 60 -22.54 8.97 -12.30
C LYS A 60 -22.58 8.79 -13.83
N PRO A 61 -23.66 8.25 -14.43
CA PRO A 61 -23.79 8.16 -15.88
C PRO A 61 -23.53 9.54 -16.52
N PRO A 62 -22.79 9.63 -17.64
CA PRO A 62 -22.41 8.55 -18.57
C PRO A 62 -21.03 7.92 -18.30
N ALA A 63 -20.39 8.15 -17.16
CA ALA A 63 -19.01 7.75 -16.95
C ALA A 63 -18.85 6.21 -16.78
N ARG A 64 -17.90 5.62 -17.50
CA ARG A 64 -17.51 4.19 -17.37
C ARG A 64 -16.61 3.99 -16.15
N ARG A 65 -16.67 2.81 -15.53
CA ARG A 65 -15.70 2.39 -14.50
C ARG A 65 -14.29 2.49 -15.08
N ARG A 66 -13.43 3.30 -14.47
CA ARG A 66 -12.06 3.53 -14.94
C ARG A 66 -11.10 2.70 -14.11
N SER A 67 -10.17 2.03 -14.80
CA SER A 67 -8.96 1.55 -14.18
C SER A 67 -8.15 2.76 -13.72
N VAL A 68 -7.71 2.76 -12.47
CA VAL A 68 -6.95 3.87 -11.86
C VAL A 68 -5.73 3.31 -11.17
N SER A 69 -4.61 4.03 -11.23
CA SER A 69 -3.43 3.64 -10.47
C SER A 69 -3.66 3.87 -8.98
N THR A 70 -3.00 3.09 -8.13
CA THR A 70 -3.02 3.31 -6.68
C THR A 70 -2.61 4.73 -6.33
N LYS A 71 -1.57 5.26 -6.99
CA LYS A 71 -1.13 6.63 -6.79
C LYS A 71 -2.27 7.63 -7.03
N ARG A 72 -2.86 7.58 -8.23
CA ARG A 72 -3.91 8.51 -8.63
C ARG A 72 -5.13 8.39 -7.71
N TYR A 73 -5.52 7.18 -7.34
CA TYR A 73 -6.65 6.97 -6.44
C TYR A 73 -6.42 7.61 -5.07
N PHE A 74 -5.26 7.41 -4.45
CA PHE A 74 -4.99 7.98 -3.13
C PHE A 74 -4.82 9.51 -3.18
N GLU A 75 -4.15 10.03 -4.22
CA GLU A 75 -4.00 11.48 -4.43
C GLU A 75 -5.35 12.17 -4.69
N GLU A 76 -6.22 11.60 -5.52
CA GLU A 76 -7.53 12.20 -5.84
C GLU A 76 -8.55 12.00 -4.72
N LYS A 77 -8.67 10.79 -4.15
CA LYS A 77 -9.73 10.48 -3.17
C LYS A 77 -9.41 10.99 -1.77
N TYR A 78 -8.17 10.81 -1.33
CA TYR A 78 -7.76 11.13 0.05
C TYR A 78 -6.92 12.39 0.14
N GLN A 79 -6.63 13.06 -0.99
CA GLN A 79 -5.88 14.32 -1.03
C GLN A 79 -4.50 14.21 -0.35
N VAL A 80 -3.91 13.01 -0.37
CA VAL A 80 -2.55 12.76 0.14
C VAL A 80 -1.54 12.84 -1.00
N ARG A 81 -0.37 13.40 -0.75
CA ARG A 81 0.73 13.42 -1.73
C ARG A 81 1.66 12.24 -1.49
N LEU A 82 1.77 11.33 -2.46
CA LEU A 82 2.71 10.21 -2.39
C LEU A 82 4.07 10.62 -2.96
N ASN A 83 5.09 10.61 -2.12
CA ASN A 83 6.45 11.03 -2.46
C ASN A 83 7.31 9.88 -3.00
N TYR A 84 6.93 8.63 -2.74
CA TYR A 84 7.66 7.44 -3.20
C TYR A 84 6.82 6.60 -4.17
N PRO A 85 6.53 7.10 -5.38
CA PRO A 85 5.62 6.44 -6.32
C PRO A 85 6.15 5.10 -6.88
N ASN A 86 7.45 4.81 -6.71
CA ASN A 86 8.10 3.56 -7.12
C ASN A 86 8.51 2.68 -5.93
N SER A 87 7.98 2.97 -4.73
CA SER A 87 8.11 2.07 -3.59
C SER A 87 7.19 0.85 -3.74
N PRO A 88 7.50 -0.30 -3.12
CA PRO A 88 6.60 -1.43 -3.12
C PRO A 88 5.31 -1.08 -2.36
N LEU A 89 4.18 -1.62 -2.80
CA LEU A 89 2.91 -1.54 -2.05
C LEU A 89 2.88 -2.59 -0.95
N LEU A 90 2.22 -2.30 0.17
CA LEU A 90 1.86 -3.31 1.16
C LEU A 90 0.59 -4.02 0.70
N ARG A 91 0.68 -5.32 0.48
CA ARG A 91 -0.41 -6.22 0.08
C ARG A 91 -0.98 -6.91 1.31
N ASP A 92 -2.25 -6.67 1.59
CA ASP A 92 -2.98 -7.45 2.58
C ASP A 92 -3.39 -8.83 2.03
N THR A 93 -3.70 -9.74 2.95
CA THR A 93 -4.24 -11.09 2.69
C THR A 93 -5.50 -11.10 1.81
N THR A 94 -6.27 -10.02 1.80
CA THR A 94 -7.45 -9.82 0.91
C THR A 94 -7.07 -9.48 -0.53
N GLY A 95 -5.79 -9.23 -0.80
CA GLY A 95 -5.29 -8.71 -2.09
C GLY A 95 -5.34 -7.19 -2.21
N SER A 96 -5.84 -6.48 -1.18
CA SER A 96 -5.84 -5.01 -1.16
C SER A 96 -4.41 -4.46 -1.08
N MET A 97 -4.13 -3.41 -1.85
CA MET A 97 -2.79 -2.84 -1.99
C MET A 97 -2.73 -1.41 -1.45
N TYR A 98 -1.77 -1.13 -0.58
CA TYR A 98 -1.65 0.14 0.16
C TYR A 98 -0.27 0.78 -0.04
N PRO A 99 -0.18 2.09 -0.37
CA PRO A 99 1.09 2.81 -0.34
C PRO A 99 1.69 2.82 1.07
N LEU A 100 3.00 2.59 1.19
CA LEU A 100 3.66 2.54 2.51
C LEU A 100 3.51 3.83 3.31
N GLU A 101 3.48 4.98 2.62
CA GLU A 101 3.33 6.30 3.24
C GLU A 101 2.02 6.48 4.03
N ILE A 102 1.00 5.65 3.74
CA ILE A 102 -0.31 5.71 4.41
C ILE A 102 -0.56 4.53 5.36
N VAL A 103 0.39 3.61 5.47
CA VAL A 103 0.28 2.46 6.38
C VAL A 103 0.85 2.84 7.73
N TRP A 104 0.07 2.59 8.78
CA TRP A 104 0.53 2.71 10.15
C TRP A 104 0.57 1.34 10.82
N LEU A 105 1.59 1.15 11.65
CA LEU A 105 1.84 -0.08 12.39
C LEU A 105 1.97 0.26 13.87
N ARG A 106 1.30 -0.51 14.72
CA ARG A 106 1.56 -0.53 16.16
C ARG A 106 2.39 -1.75 16.47
N ILE A 107 3.60 -1.53 16.94
CA ILE A 107 4.55 -2.59 17.31
C ILE A 107 4.66 -2.60 18.84
N ARG A 108 4.66 -3.79 19.43
CA ARG A 108 4.90 -3.96 20.86
C ARG A 108 6.37 -4.33 21.08
N ILE A 109 7.08 -3.45 21.79
CA ILE A 109 8.47 -3.64 22.20
C ILE A 109 8.46 -4.18 23.64
N TYR A 110 9.30 -5.16 23.93
CA TYR A 110 9.51 -5.72 25.27
C TYR A 110 10.93 -5.42 25.74
#